data_AF-A0A0F8WJU4-F1
#
_entry.id   AF-A0A0F8WJU4-F1
#
_cell.length_a   1.000
_cell.length_b   1.000
_cell.length_c   1.000
_cell.angle_alpha   90.00
_cell.angle_beta   90.00
_cell.angle_gamma   90.00
#
_symmetry.space_group_name_H-M   'P 1'
#
loop_
_entity.id
_entity.type
_entity.pdbx_description
1 polymer ?
#
loop_
_entity_poly.entity_id
_entity_poly.type
_entity_poly.pdbx_seq_one_letter_code
_entity_poly.pdbx_strand_id
1 'polypeptide(L)'
;PYGLESNKDCVLCMNCYKNCGYSSIRVDLQIPGSDIGDMSNRSLPDSLLSLSLLGVLLVEYGSLLSIDSQWFQSIYNFFAINQTVLFTLIFIFVLTAPFASIGLIDYLCSGFSFTRTKERMADFGYAAIPLALMGHLAFYWDKLKANFWRMFETANIYKAGKIDNEFSTITDRISSISSFELLTILLGFVGSVYFFYLISKKTRHVLTKSTIAGYFTVFAIFALIYIYIL
;
A
#
# COMPACT_ATOMS: atom_id res chain seq x y z
N PRO A 1 8.04 35.24 -0.22
CA PRO A 1 7.01 34.26 0.21
C PRO A 1 7.46 33.53 1.50
N TYR A 2 7.06 34.02 2.68
CA TYR A 2 7.38 33.43 3.99
C TYR A 2 6.12 32.97 4.75
N GLY A 3 5.00 32.84 4.06
CA GLY A 3 3.73 32.35 4.63
C GLY A 3 3.54 30.89 4.29
N LEU A 4 3.12 30.11 5.28
CA LEU A 4 2.70 28.73 5.09
C LEU A 4 1.31 28.74 4.42
N GLU A 5 1.19 28.24 3.19
CA GLU A 5 -0.08 28.21 2.45
C GLU A 5 -0.89 26.93 2.68
N SER A 6 -0.21 25.83 3.02
CA SER A 6 -0.82 24.53 3.27
C SER A 6 -0.21 23.83 4.48
N ASN A 7 -0.99 23.04 5.21
CA ASN A 7 -0.45 22.21 6.29
C ASN A 7 0.52 21.13 5.77
N LYS A 8 0.45 20.79 4.47
CA LYS A 8 1.28 19.77 3.82
C LYS A 8 2.77 20.09 3.90
N ASP A 9 3.09 21.39 3.88
CA ASP A 9 4.46 21.89 3.93
C ASP A 9 4.90 22.23 5.38
N CYS A 10 4.03 22.03 6.36
CA CYS A 10 4.31 22.30 7.76
C CYS A 10 5.12 21.18 8.40
N VAL A 11 6.38 21.45 8.75
CA VAL A 11 7.23 20.54 9.52
C VAL A 11 7.00 20.62 11.04
N LEU A 12 5.93 21.29 11.48
CA LEU A 12 5.56 21.47 12.88
C LEU A 12 6.68 22.07 13.76
N CYS A 13 7.55 22.92 13.20
CA CYS A 13 8.67 23.55 13.94
C CYS A 13 8.24 24.63 14.94
N MET A 14 6.94 24.98 14.98
CA MET A 14 6.32 25.96 15.89
C MET A 14 6.86 27.40 15.79
N ASN A 15 7.69 27.73 14.80
CA ASN A 15 8.23 29.08 14.64
C ASN A 15 7.13 30.12 14.35
N CYS A 16 6.11 29.73 13.57
CA CYS A 16 4.97 30.58 13.28
C CYS A 16 4.18 30.90 14.55
N TYR A 17 3.94 29.91 15.42
CA TYR A 17 3.23 30.11 16.69
C TYR A 17 4.01 31.02 17.64
N LYS A 18 5.33 30.79 17.81
CA LYS A 18 6.18 31.56 18.73
C LYS A 18 6.35 33.03 18.34
N ASN A 19 6.45 33.33 17.05
CA ASN A 19 6.67 34.69 16.56
C ASN A 19 5.37 35.47 16.31
N CYS A 20 4.21 34.87 16.57
CA CYS A 20 2.93 35.53 16.33
C CYS A 20 2.57 36.50 17.47
N GLY A 21 2.80 37.80 17.25
CA GLY A 21 2.44 38.84 18.22
C GLY A 21 0.93 38.98 18.50
N TYR A 22 0.07 38.39 17.67
CA TYR A 22 -1.38 38.51 17.75
C TYR A 22 -2.10 37.19 18.10
N SER A 23 -1.36 36.11 18.39
CA SER A 23 -1.93 34.78 18.69
C SER A 23 -2.96 34.29 17.65
N SER A 24 -2.80 34.69 16.38
CA SER A 24 -3.73 34.37 15.29
C SER A 24 -3.58 32.94 14.76
N ILE A 25 -2.50 32.25 15.12
CA ILE A 25 -2.21 30.91 14.65
C ILE A 25 -2.75 29.89 15.64
N ARG A 26 -3.60 29.00 15.13
CA ARG A 26 -4.10 27.83 15.86
C ARG A 26 -3.51 26.57 15.24
N VAL A 27 -3.06 25.66 16.09
CA VAL A 27 -2.61 24.33 15.69
C VAL A 27 -3.65 23.35 16.19
N ASP A 28 -4.52 22.91 15.30
CA ASP A 28 -5.54 21.92 15.59
C ASP A 28 -5.01 20.53 15.23
N LEU A 29 -5.12 19.58 16.16
CA LEU A 29 -4.77 18.20 15.90
C LEU A 29 -5.88 17.57 15.05
N GLN A 30 -5.50 17.05 13.90
CA GLN A 30 -6.42 16.42 12.97
C GLN A 30 -6.34 14.91 13.07
N ILE A 31 -7.51 14.25 13.02
CA ILE A 31 -7.59 12.80 13.03
C ILE A 31 -7.00 12.28 11.72
N PRO A 32 -6.03 11.35 11.75
CA PRO A 32 -5.41 10.83 10.54
C PRO A 32 -6.48 10.23 9.61
N GLY A 33 -6.47 10.64 8.35
CA GLY A 33 -7.38 10.15 7.33
C GLY A 33 -8.68 10.95 7.13
N SER A 34 -9.02 11.90 8.00
CA SER A 34 -10.23 12.73 7.81
C SER A 34 -10.19 13.56 6.54
N ASP A 35 -8.99 13.99 6.12
CA ASP A 35 -8.83 14.84 4.94
C ASP A 35 -8.90 14.09 3.62
N ILE A 36 -8.65 12.77 3.61
CA ILE A 36 -8.55 11.99 2.35
C ILE A 36 -9.85 12.14 1.54
N GLY A 37 -10.99 12.18 2.23
CA GLY A 37 -12.30 12.36 1.62
C GLY A 37 -12.68 13.82 1.31
N ASP A 38 -12.07 14.81 1.95
CA ASP A 38 -12.42 16.24 1.84
C ASP A 38 -11.38 17.08 1.08
N MET A 39 -10.27 16.47 0.65
CA MET A 39 -9.25 17.16 -0.14
C MET A 39 -9.83 17.73 -1.44
N SER A 40 -9.75 19.06 -1.57
CA SER A 40 -10.17 19.81 -2.77
C SER A 40 -9.21 19.62 -3.95
N ASN A 41 -7.91 19.40 -3.66
CA ASN A 41 -6.86 19.20 -4.65
C ASN A 41 -6.08 17.92 -4.33
N ARG A 42 -6.37 16.87 -5.10
CA ARG A 42 -5.65 15.59 -5.06
C ARG A 42 -4.46 15.68 -5.99
N SER A 43 -3.27 15.46 -5.45
CA SER A 43 -2.05 15.53 -6.25
C SER A 43 -1.82 14.20 -6.95
N LEU A 44 -1.45 14.26 -8.22
CA LEU A 44 -1.09 13.06 -8.98
C LEU A 44 0.16 12.38 -8.37
N PRO A 45 1.24 13.09 -7.98
CA PRO A 45 2.41 12.45 -7.39
C PRO A 45 2.10 11.64 -6.12
N ASP A 46 1.28 12.16 -5.20
CA ASP A 46 0.94 11.44 -3.96
C ASP A 46 0.12 10.18 -4.26
N SER A 47 -0.81 10.29 -5.22
CA SER A 47 -1.57 9.13 -5.70
C SER A 47 -0.65 8.08 -6.33
N LEU A 48 0.41 8.51 -7.02
CA LEU A 48 1.40 7.59 -7.55
C LEU A 48 2.09 6.83 -6.43
N LEU A 49 2.57 7.53 -5.41
CA LEU A 49 3.22 6.88 -4.29
C LEU A 49 2.30 5.86 -3.60
N SER A 50 1.03 6.20 -3.36
CA SER A 50 0.06 5.28 -2.74
C SER A 50 -0.21 4.01 -3.54
N LEU A 51 -0.23 4.11 -4.87
CA LEU A 51 -0.42 2.95 -5.74
C LEU A 51 0.84 2.12 -5.88
N SER A 52 2.01 2.75 -5.90
CA SER A 52 3.28 2.03 -5.87
C SER A 52 3.42 1.20 -4.59
N LEU A 53 2.93 1.70 -3.45
CA LEU A 53 2.87 0.96 -2.18
C LEU A 53 2.03 -0.32 -2.27
N LEU A 54 0.95 -0.34 -3.06
CA LEU A 54 0.24 -1.59 -3.35
C LEU A 54 1.15 -2.57 -4.10
N GLY A 55 1.85 -2.10 -5.14
CA GLY A 55 2.77 -2.93 -5.92
C GLY A 55 3.93 -3.50 -5.09
N VAL A 56 4.54 -2.68 -4.24
CA VAL A 56 5.70 -3.07 -3.39
C VAL A 56 5.38 -4.30 -2.55
N LEU A 57 4.16 -4.40 -2.01
CA LEU A 57 3.78 -5.49 -1.13
C LEU A 57 3.92 -6.87 -1.78
N LEU A 58 3.64 -6.97 -3.10
CA LEU A 58 3.81 -8.22 -3.84
C LEU A 58 5.27 -8.69 -3.92
N VAL A 59 6.21 -7.75 -3.89
CA VAL A 59 7.66 -8.04 -3.93
C VAL A 59 8.13 -8.41 -2.52
N GLU A 60 7.71 -7.67 -1.51
CA GLU A 60 8.14 -7.85 -0.12
C GLU A 60 7.68 -9.19 0.47
N TYR A 61 6.50 -9.68 0.09
CA TYR A 61 6.00 -10.95 0.59
C TYR A 61 6.84 -12.18 0.17
N GLY A 62 7.76 -12.02 -0.79
CA GLY A 62 8.87 -12.95 -0.98
C GLY A 62 8.52 -14.34 -1.55
N SER A 63 7.24 -14.72 -1.69
CA SER A 63 6.87 -16.02 -2.25
C SER A 63 6.85 -16.06 -3.78
N LEU A 64 6.53 -14.94 -4.44
CA LEU A 64 6.35 -14.89 -5.90
C LEU A 64 7.57 -14.36 -6.66
N LEU A 65 8.36 -13.46 -6.06
CA LEU A 65 9.36 -12.66 -6.79
C LEU A 65 10.71 -12.48 -6.07
N SER A 66 10.93 -13.15 -4.94
CA SER A 66 12.25 -13.13 -4.30
C SER A 66 13.29 -13.80 -5.21
N ILE A 67 14.55 -13.41 -5.05
CA ILE A 67 15.70 -13.99 -5.76
C ILE A 67 15.73 -15.53 -5.65
N ASP A 68 15.27 -16.05 -4.51
CA ASP A 68 15.27 -17.48 -4.19
C ASP A 68 13.98 -18.20 -4.62
N SER A 69 13.00 -17.47 -5.18
CA SER A 69 11.75 -18.07 -5.64
C SER A 69 11.95 -18.94 -6.88
N GLN A 70 11.26 -20.08 -6.94
CA GLN A 70 11.31 -20.98 -8.11
C GLN A 70 10.87 -20.29 -9.41
N TRP A 71 9.94 -19.33 -9.31
CA TRP A 71 9.49 -18.50 -10.41
C TRP A 71 10.61 -17.60 -10.95
N PHE A 72 11.32 -16.91 -10.06
CA PHE A 72 12.45 -16.07 -10.44
C PHE A 72 13.57 -16.89 -11.12
N GLN A 73 13.90 -18.06 -10.56
CA GLN A 73 14.90 -18.96 -11.14
C GLN A 73 14.50 -19.47 -12.53
N SER A 74 13.22 -19.76 -12.75
CA SER A 74 12.71 -20.18 -14.06
C SER A 74 12.85 -19.07 -15.12
N ILE A 75 12.52 -17.83 -14.75
CA ILE A 75 12.64 -16.67 -15.63
C ILE A 75 14.13 -16.32 -15.88
N TYR A 76 14.96 -16.41 -14.85
CA TYR A 76 16.41 -16.22 -14.94
C TYR A 76 17.04 -17.21 -15.94
N ASN A 77 16.70 -18.50 -15.84
CA ASN A 77 17.18 -19.53 -16.75
C ASN A 77 16.71 -19.32 -18.19
N PHE A 78 15.55 -18.68 -18.41
CA PHE A 78 15.04 -18.40 -19.75
C PHE A 78 15.75 -17.21 -20.42
N PHE A 79 15.99 -16.11 -19.69
CA PHE A 79 16.58 -14.89 -20.25
C PHE A 79 18.11 -14.83 -20.14
N ALA A 80 18.74 -15.63 -19.27
CA ALA A 80 20.19 -15.71 -19.06
C ALA A 80 20.91 -14.36 -18.88
N ILE A 81 20.22 -13.36 -18.30
CA ILE A 81 20.73 -12.02 -18.02
C ILE A 81 21.18 -11.91 -16.56
N ASN A 82 21.94 -10.86 -16.24
CA ASN A 82 22.40 -10.60 -14.88
C ASN A 82 21.20 -10.56 -13.90
N GLN A 83 21.33 -11.32 -12.80
CA GLN A 83 20.32 -11.49 -11.76
C GLN A 83 19.81 -10.15 -11.19
N THR A 84 20.71 -9.19 -10.96
CA THR A 84 20.35 -7.86 -10.43
C THR A 84 19.51 -7.06 -11.42
N VAL A 85 19.81 -7.18 -12.71
CA VAL A 85 19.07 -6.50 -13.78
C VAL A 85 17.67 -7.11 -13.91
N LEU A 86 17.57 -8.45 -13.89
CA LEU A 86 16.29 -9.15 -13.93
C LEU A 86 15.40 -8.73 -12.75
N PHE A 87 15.94 -8.75 -11.53
CA PHE A 87 15.21 -8.32 -10.34
C PHE A 87 14.72 -6.88 -10.44
N THR A 88 15.58 -5.96 -10.90
CA THR A 88 15.20 -4.54 -11.06
C THR A 88 14.08 -4.36 -12.07
N LEU A 89 14.12 -5.07 -13.21
CA LEU A 89 13.07 -5.01 -14.22
C LEU A 89 11.74 -5.54 -13.70
N ILE A 90 11.76 -6.68 -13.01
CA ILE A 90 10.57 -7.25 -12.41
C ILE A 90 10.02 -6.32 -11.33
N PHE A 91 10.87 -5.73 -10.49
CA PHE A 91 10.48 -4.77 -9.48
C PHE A 91 9.77 -3.56 -10.09
N ILE A 92 10.34 -2.96 -11.14
CA ILE A 92 9.71 -1.84 -11.87
C ILE A 92 8.38 -2.28 -12.50
N PHE A 93 8.31 -3.49 -13.04
CA PHE A 93 7.08 -4.02 -13.63
C PHE A 93 5.96 -4.16 -12.59
N VAL A 94 6.25 -4.74 -11.43
CA VAL A 94 5.26 -4.92 -10.37
C VAL A 94 4.88 -3.60 -9.71
N LEU A 95 5.83 -2.68 -9.54
CA LEU A 95 5.55 -1.31 -9.13
C LEU A 95 4.61 -0.60 -10.09
N THR A 96 4.77 -0.83 -11.40
CA THR A 96 3.97 -0.15 -12.42
C THR A 96 2.60 -0.81 -12.67
N ALA A 97 2.44 -2.07 -12.28
CA ALA A 97 1.22 -2.87 -12.45
C ALA A 97 -0.08 -2.21 -11.93
N PRO A 98 -0.17 -1.65 -10.70
CA PRO A 98 -1.39 -1.01 -10.23
C PRO A 98 -1.80 0.17 -11.12
N PHE A 99 -0.85 0.99 -11.59
CA PHE A 99 -1.13 2.08 -12.53
C PHE A 99 -1.63 1.58 -13.87
N ALA A 100 -0.96 0.57 -14.41
CA ALA A 100 -1.33 -0.03 -15.68
C ALA A 100 -2.76 -0.60 -15.60
N SER A 101 -3.13 -1.22 -14.49
CA SER A 101 -4.46 -1.77 -14.28
C SER A 101 -5.56 -0.69 -14.33
N ILE A 102 -5.34 0.44 -13.67
CA ILE A 102 -6.30 1.56 -13.65
C ILE A 102 -6.39 2.20 -15.04
N GLY A 103 -5.25 2.44 -15.69
CA GLY A 103 -5.18 3.01 -17.03
C GLY A 103 -5.88 2.11 -18.06
N LEU A 104 -5.74 0.79 -17.94
CA LEU A 104 -6.41 -0.19 -18.79
C LEU A 104 -7.92 -0.18 -18.57
N ILE A 105 -8.40 -0.17 -17.31
CA ILE A 105 -9.82 -0.07 -17.00
C ILE A 105 -10.43 1.23 -17.53
N ASP A 106 -9.72 2.35 -17.38
CA ASP A 106 -10.15 3.66 -17.87
C ASP A 106 -10.27 3.68 -19.40
N TYR A 107 -9.27 3.12 -20.08
CA TYR A 107 -9.24 2.95 -21.53
C TYR A 107 -10.42 2.09 -22.02
N LEU A 108 -10.66 0.94 -21.39
CA LEU A 108 -11.75 0.03 -21.77
C LEU A 108 -13.13 0.62 -21.53
N CYS A 109 -13.34 1.32 -20.41
CA CYS A 109 -14.66 1.76 -20.00
C CYS A 109 -15.07 3.13 -20.56
N SER A 110 -14.10 3.98 -20.91
CA SER A 110 -14.40 5.38 -21.25
C SER A 110 -13.62 5.95 -22.44
N GLY A 111 -12.74 5.15 -23.06
CA GLY A 111 -11.88 5.58 -24.15
C GLY A 111 -10.66 6.37 -23.69
N PHE A 112 -9.71 6.57 -24.60
CA PHE A 112 -8.43 7.22 -24.29
C PHE A 112 -8.60 8.75 -24.12
N SER A 113 -8.42 9.25 -22.89
CA SER A 113 -8.43 10.69 -22.60
C SER A 113 -7.45 11.04 -21.48
N PHE A 114 -6.29 11.58 -21.86
CA PHE A 114 -5.18 11.81 -20.93
C PHE A 114 -5.51 12.69 -19.72
N THR A 115 -6.36 13.71 -19.89
CA THR A 115 -6.76 14.60 -18.79
C THR A 115 -7.66 13.88 -17.79
N ARG A 116 -8.65 13.12 -18.28
CA ARG A 116 -9.58 12.37 -17.42
C ARG A 116 -8.89 11.19 -16.73
N THR A 117 -8.02 10.47 -17.44
CA THR A 117 -7.25 9.36 -16.87
C THR A 117 -6.39 9.84 -15.71
N LYS A 118 -5.74 11.01 -15.84
CA LYS A 118 -4.93 11.59 -14.76
C LYS A 118 -5.74 11.92 -13.51
N GLU A 119 -6.89 12.57 -13.68
CA GLU A 119 -7.78 12.91 -12.55
C GLU A 119 -8.31 11.66 -11.87
N ARG A 120 -8.73 10.65 -12.65
CA ARG A 120 -9.24 9.38 -12.14
C ARG A 120 -8.17 8.57 -11.43
N MET A 121 -6.95 8.57 -11.97
CA MET A 121 -5.81 7.89 -11.35
C MET A 121 -5.41 8.57 -10.03
N ALA A 122 -5.51 9.91 -9.96
CA ALA A 122 -5.36 10.64 -8.72
C ALA A 122 -6.41 10.22 -7.69
N ASP A 123 -7.70 10.30 -8.03
CA ASP A 123 -8.81 9.89 -7.16
C ASP A 123 -8.67 8.44 -6.67
N PHE A 124 -8.30 7.53 -7.57
CA PHE A 124 -8.14 6.12 -7.25
C PHE A 124 -6.94 5.85 -6.34
N GLY A 125 -5.80 6.51 -6.55
CA GLY A 125 -4.65 6.32 -5.67
C GLY A 125 -4.95 6.72 -4.23
N TYR A 126 -5.63 7.85 -4.01
CA TYR A 126 -6.06 8.21 -2.65
C TYR A 126 -7.04 7.19 -2.04
N ALA A 127 -7.94 6.62 -2.85
CA ALA A 127 -8.82 5.55 -2.40
C ALA A 127 -8.08 4.23 -2.09
N ALA A 128 -6.92 3.99 -2.71
CA ALA A 128 -6.09 2.81 -2.49
C ALA A 128 -5.30 2.83 -1.16
N ILE A 129 -5.13 4.01 -0.54
CA ILE A 129 -4.33 4.19 0.68
C ILE A 129 -4.71 3.21 1.80
N PRO A 130 -5.99 3.02 2.17
CA PRO A 130 -6.36 2.10 3.26
C PRO A 130 -5.96 0.65 2.98
N LEU A 131 -6.17 0.16 1.75
CA LEU A 131 -5.79 -1.19 1.35
C LEU A 131 -4.26 -1.37 1.35
N ALA A 132 -3.51 -0.38 0.86
CA ALA A 132 -2.05 -0.41 0.91
C ALA A 132 -1.55 -0.45 2.36
N LEU A 133 -2.01 0.48 3.20
CA LEU A 133 -1.62 0.57 4.60
C LEU A 133 -1.91 -0.73 5.36
N MET A 134 -3.12 -1.26 5.23
CA MET A 134 -3.54 -2.45 5.96
C MET A 134 -2.88 -3.72 5.44
N GLY A 135 -2.62 -3.81 4.13
CA GLY A 135 -1.82 -4.90 3.55
C GLY A 135 -0.42 -4.92 4.14
N HIS A 136 0.27 -3.77 4.16
CA HIS A 136 1.60 -3.63 4.77
C HIS A 136 1.57 -3.98 6.26
N LEU A 137 0.55 -3.51 6.98
CA LEU A 137 0.38 -3.85 8.39
C LEU A 137 0.22 -5.36 8.61
N ALA A 138 -0.55 -6.04 7.76
CA ALA A 138 -0.69 -7.50 7.80
C ALA A 138 0.65 -8.21 7.58
N PHE A 139 1.40 -7.77 6.55
CA PHE A 139 2.71 -8.34 6.24
C PHE A 139 3.73 -8.15 7.37
N TYR A 140 3.86 -6.92 7.89
CA TYR A 140 4.78 -6.64 8.99
C TYR A 140 4.36 -7.32 10.29
N TRP A 141 3.06 -7.56 10.50
CA TRP A 141 2.58 -8.34 11.63
C TRP A 141 3.06 -9.79 11.58
N ASP A 142 3.04 -10.42 10.41
CA ASP A 142 3.58 -11.77 10.25
C ASP A 142 5.07 -11.84 10.61
N LYS A 143 5.85 -10.94 10.02
CA LYS A 143 7.30 -10.82 10.32
C LYS A 143 7.57 -10.51 11.78
N LEU A 144 6.72 -9.70 12.42
CA LEU A 144 6.84 -9.39 13.83
C LEU A 144 6.58 -10.64 14.67
N LYS A 145 5.52 -11.42 14.43
CA LYS A 145 5.29 -12.69 15.16
C LYS A 145 6.48 -13.64 15.04
N ALA A 146 7.00 -13.81 13.82
CA ALA A 146 8.11 -14.73 13.55
C ALA A 146 9.41 -14.32 14.28
N ASN A 147 9.71 -13.02 14.30
CA ASN A 147 10.97 -12.52 14.88
C ASN A 147 10.86 -12.11 16.36
N PHE A 148 9.65 -11.84 16.87
CA PHE A 148 9.42 -11.46 18.27
C PHE A 148 9.94 -12.51 19.24
N TRP A 149 9.70 -13.79 18.95
CA TRP A 149 10.24 -14.90 19.75
C TRP A 149 11.78 -14.97 19.74
N ARG A 150 12.41 -14.67 18.59
CA ARG A 150 13.88 -14.61 18.47
C ARG A 150 14.48 -13.46 19.29
N MET A 151 13.74 -12.36 19.50
CA MET A 151 14.19 -11.26 20.37
C MET A 151 14.18 -11.67 21.85
N PHE A 152 13.19 -12.45 22.30
CA PHE A 152 13.15 -12.96 23.68
C PHE A 152 14.26 -13.98 23.98
N GLU A 153 14.61 -14.79 22.98
CA GLU A 153 15.72 -15.73 23.06
C GLU A 153 17.07 -15.01 23.18
N THR A 154 17.32 -14.00 22.33
CA THR A 154 18.57 -13.22 22.36
C THR A 154 18.69 -12.33 23.60
N ALA A 155 17.58 -11.88 24.18
CA ALA A 155 17.55 -11.13 25.44
C ALA A 155 17.80 -11.99 26.70
N ASN A 156 17.95 -13.32 26.56
CA ASN A 156 18.19 -14.26 27.67
C ASN A 156 17.07 -14.28 28.74
N ILE A 157 15.89 -13.71 28.42
CA ILE A 157 14.70 -13.66 29.29
C ILE A 157 13.98 -15.02 29.28
N TYR A 158 14.16 -15.79 28.19
CA TYR A 158 13.66 -17.15 28.06
C TYR A 158 14.78 -18.07 27.54
N LYS A 159 15.23 -19.02 28.36
CA LYS A 159 16.09 -20.12 27.89
C LYS A 159 15.18 -21.17 27.25
N ALA A 160 14.94 -21.06 25.95
CA ALA A 160 14.51 -22.22 25.19
C ALA A 160 15.60 -23.28 25.35
N GLY A 161 15.26 -24.41 25.97
CA GLY A 161 16.16 -25.54 26.06
C GLY A 161 16.71 -25.86 24.68
N LYS A 162 17.99 -26.24 24.64
CA LYS A 162 18.73 -26.66 23.45
C LYS A 162 17.92 -27.70 22.66
N ILE A 163 17.13 -27.24 21.71
CA ILE A 163 16.44 -28.06 20.72
C ILE A 163 17.00 -27.63 19.37
N ASP A 164 18.27 -27.97 19.20
CA ASP A 164 18.91 -28.02 17.90
C ASP A 164 18.15 -29.12 17.11
N ASN A 165 17.27 -28.70 16.19
CA ASN A 165 16.58 -29.46 15.13
C ASN A 165 15.03 -29.58 15.16
N GLU A 166 14.30 -29.11 16.18
CA GLU A 166 12.81 -29.10 16.15
C GLU A 166 12.16 -27.72 16.28
N PHE A 167 12.92 -26.64 16.49
CA PHE A 167 12.31 -25.30 16.48
C PHE A 167 11.99 -24.79 15.06
N SER A 168 12.63 -25.36 14.03
CA SER A 168 12.24 -25.15 12.62
C SER A 168 10.83 -25.72 12.34
N THR A 169 10.44 -26.83 12.97
CA THR A 169 9.14 -27.48 12.75
C THR A 169 8.00 -26.89 13.58
N ILE A 170 8.28 -26.14 14.65
CA ILE A 170 7.27 -25.33 15.36
C ILE A 170 7.02 -24.02 14.62
N THR A 171 8.04 -23.44 13.98
CA THR A 171 7.91 -22.24 13.14
C THR A 171 7.15 -22.55 11.84
N ASP A 172 7.33 -23.75 11.26
CA ASP A 172 6.55 -24.24 10.11
C ASP A 172 5.07 -24.49 10.42
N ARG A 173 4.66 -24.53 11.70
CA ARG A 173 3.27 -24.78 12.13
C ARG A 173 2.52 -23.50 12.51
N ILE A 174 3.01 -22.33 12.08
CA ILE A 174 2.32 -21.02 12.16
C ILE A 174 1.85 -20.57 10.76
N SER A 175 1.85 -21.46 9.76
CA SER A 175 1.35 -21.21 8.40
C SER A 175 -0.19 -21.25 8.29
N SER A 176 -0.91 -20.90 9.35
CA SER A 176 -2.34 -20.63 9.25
C SER A 176 -2.47 -19.12 9.26
N ILE A 177 -2.93 -18.55 8.13
CA ILE A 177 -3.36 -17.15 8.01
C ILE A 177 -3.97 -16.74 9.35
N SER A 178 -3.33 -15.82 10.05
CA SER A 178 -3.84 -15.38 11.33
C SER A 178 -5.16 -14.66 11.07
N SER A 179 -6.19 -14.93 11.87
CA SER A 179 -7.46 -14.20 11.75
C SER A 179 -7.26 -12.68 11.79
N PHE A 180 -6.18 -12.21 12.42
CA PHE A 180 -5.79 -10.80 12.42
C PHE A 180 -5.37 -10.28 11.03
N GLU A 181 -4.59 -11.05 10.27
CA GLU A 181 -4.10 -10.63 8.95
C GLU A 181 -5.22 -10.60 7.91
N LEU A 182 -6.12 -11.58 7.98
CA LEU A 182 -7.33 -11.57 7.14
C LEU A 182 -8.22 -10.38 7.51
N LEU A 183 -8.38 -10.09 8.81
CA LEU A 183 -9.17 -8.96 9.29
C LEU A 183 -8.59 -7.62 8.80
N THR A 184 -7.27 -7.43 8.88
CA THR A 184 -6.64 -6.19 8.41
C THR A 184 -6.81 -6.02 6.91
N ILE A 185 -6.60 -7.05 6.08
CA ILE A 185 -6.81 -6.96 4.63
C ILE A 185 -8.28 -6.63 4.30
N LEU A 186 -9.24 -7.30 4.95
CA LEU A 186 -10.66 -7.02 4.76
C LEU A 186 -11.01 -5.58 5.17
N LEU A 187 -10.47 -5.10 6.27
CA LEU A 187 -10.67 -3.73 6.74
C LEU A 187 -10.06 -2.71 5.77
N GLY A 188 -8.91 -3.03 5.18
CA GLY A 188 -8.29 -2.26 4.10
C GLY A 188 -9.16 -2.20 2.85
N PHE A 189 -9.72 -3.34 2.41
CA PHE A 189 -10.61 -3.42 1.26
C PHE A 189 -11.90 -2.60 1.48
N VAL A 190 -12.57 -2.80 2.63
CA VAL A 190 -13.78 -2.03 2.99
C VAL A 190 -13.46 -0.54 3.10
N GLY A 191 -12.32 -0.18 3.70
CA GLY A 191 -11.84 1.19 3.78
C GLY A 191 -11.64 1.81 2.39
N SER A 192 -10.96 1.11 1.48
CA SER A 192 -10.75 1.59 0.11
C SER A 192 -12.05 1.76 -0.67
N VAL A 193 -13.01 0.83 -0.51
CA VAL A 193 -14.36 0.96 -1.11
C VAL A 193 -15.10 2.17 -0.53
N TYR A 194 -15.03 2.38 0.78
CA TYR A 194 -15.67 3.51 1.45
C TYR A 194 -15.09 4.85 1.00
N PHE A 195 -13.76 4.99 0.97
CA PHE A 195 -13.11 6.22 0.50
C PHE A 195 -13.35 6.45 -0.98
N PHE A 196 -13.33 5.40 -1.80
CA PHE A 196 -13.69 5.50 -3.21
C PHE A 196 -15.12 6.02 -3.40
N TYR A 197 -16.09 5.50 -2.63
CA TYR A 197 -17.47 5.97 -2.65
C TYR A 197 -17.59 7.45 -2.26
N LEU A 198 -16.88 7.85 -1.19
CA LEU A 198 -16.89 9.23 -0.70
C LEU A 198 -16.27 10.19 -1.72
N ILE A 199 -15.15 9.80 -2.35
CA ILE A 199 -14.49 10.54 -3.42
C ILE A 199 -15.44 10.65 -4.62
N SER A 200 -15.98 9.53 -5.11
CA SER A 200 -16.88 9.49 -6.28
C SER A 200 -18.10 10.39 -6.14
N LYS A 201 -18.60 10.65 -4.93
CA LYS A 201 -19.71 11.58 -4.70
C LYS A 201 -19.30 13.04 -4.86
N LYS A 202 -18.04 13.38 -4.59
CA LYS A 202 -17.50 14.74 -4.66
C LYS A 202 -16.77 15.04 -5.98
N THR A 203 -16.48 14.01 -6.76
CA THR A 203 -15.76 14.12 -8.03
C THR A 203 -16.58 14.89 -9.08
N ARG A 204 -15.91 15.76 -9.83
CA ARG A 204 -16.54 16.64 -10.84
C ARG A 204 -16.80 15.96 -12.19
N HIS A 205 -16.12 14.85 -12.48
CA HIS A 205 -16.27 14.13 -13.73
C HIS A 205 -17.31 13.00 -13.60
N VAL A 206 -18.09 12.77 -14.67
CA VAL A 206 -19.12 11.73 -14.70
C VAL A 206 -18.44 10.35 -14.72
N LEU A 207 -18.59 9.57 -13.64
CA LEU A 207 -18.24 8.16 -13.62
C LEU A 207 -19.41 7.34 -14.18
N THR A 208 -19.10 6.42 -15.08
CA THR A 208 -20.07 5.41 -15.52
C THR A 208 -20.12 4.27 -14.51
N LYS A 209 -21.25 3.56 -14.44
CA LYS A 209 -21.37 2.36 -13.59
C LYS A 209 -20.29 1.32 -13.92
N SER A 210 -19.88 1.23 -15.19
CA SER A 210 -18.80 0.35 -15.65
C SER A 210 -17.44 0.74 -15.08
N THR A 211 -17.09 2.04 -15.08
CA THR A 211 -15.81 2.49 -14.48
C THR A 211 -15.73 2.19 -12.98
N ILE A 212 -16.84 2.39 -12.25
CA ILE A 212 -16.93 2.11 -10.82
C ILE A 212 -16.73 0.61 -10.56
N ALA A 213 -17.43 -0.24 -11.31
CA ALA A 213 -17.28 -1.70 -11.21
C ALA A 213 -15.84 -2.14 -11.55
N GLY A 214 -15.22 -1.54 -12.56
CA GLY A 214 -13.82 -1.81 -12.91
C GLY A 214 -12.86 -1.50 -11.76
N TYR A 215 -13.01 -0.36 -11.09
CA TYR A 215 -12.16 0.00 -9.96
C TYR A 215 -12.37 -0.90 -8.74
N PHE A 216 -13.61 -1.29 -8.43
CA PHE A 216 -13.85 -2.29 -7.39
C PHE A 216 -13.25 -3.65 -7.73
N THR A 217 -13.27 -4.02 -9.01
CA THR A 217 -12.63 -5.26 -9.48
C THR A 217 -11.12 -5.20 -9.25
N VAL A 218 -10.46 -4.06 -9.52
CA VAL A 218 -9.03 -3.88 -9.22
C VAL A 218 -8.76 -4.05 -7.72
N PHE A 219 -9.50 -3.37 -6.84
CA PHE A 219 -9.32 -3.54 -5.39
C PHE A 219 -9.54 -4.98 -4.93
N ALA A 220 -10.55 -5.66 -5.47
CA ALA A 220 -10.84 -7.05 -5.15
C ALA A 220 -9.70 -7.97 -5.61
N ILE A 221 -9.16 -7.77 -6.82
CA ILE A 221 -8.03 -8.53 -7.34
C ILE A 221 -6.80 -8.36 -6.44
N PHE A 222 -6.43 -7.12 -6.09
CA PHE A 222 -5.28 -6.90 -5.21
C PHE A 222 -5.49 -7.49 -3.81
N ALA A 223 -6.68 -7.35 -3.22
CA ALA A 223 -7.00 -7.95 -1.94
C ALA A 223 -6.94 -9.48 -1.98
N LEU A 224 -7.47 -10.11 -3.04
CA LEU A 224 -7.39 -11.57 -3.25
C LEU A 224 -5.95 -12.03 -3.45
N ILE A 225 -5.14 -11.27 -4.21
CA ILE A 225 -3.72 -11.56 -4.37
C ILE A 225 -3.02 -11.49 -3.01
N TYR A 226 -3.31 -10.48 -2.18
CA TYR A 226 -2.72 -10.40 -0.84
C TYR A 226 -3.13 -11.57 0.04
N ILE A 227 -4.40 -11.99 0.02
CA ILE A 227 -4.87 -13.16 0.77
C ILE A 227 -4.23 -14.46 0.26
N TYR A 228 -4.04 -14.61 -1.06
CA TYR A 228 -3.40 -15.78 -1.65
C TYR A 228 -1.91 -15.86 -1.31
N ILE A 229 -1.28 -14.69 -1.30
CA ILE A 229 0.12 -14.54 -0.95
C ILE A 229 0.32 -14.83 0.53
N LEU A 230 -0.66 -14.48 1.39
CA LEU A 230 -0.58 -14.58 2.84
C LEU A 230 -0.43 -16.01 3.37
#